data_AF-A0A3M2B8K4-F1
#
_entry.id   AF-A0A3M2B8K4-F1
#
_cell.length_a   1.000
_cell.length_b   1.000
_cell.length_c   1.000
_cell.angle_alpha   90.00
_cell.angle_beta   90.00
_cell.angle_gamma   90.00
#
_symmetry.space_group_name_H-M   'P 1'
#
loop_
_entity.id
_entity.type
_entity.pdbx_description
1 polymer ?
#
loop_
_entity_poly.entity_id
_entity_poly.type
_entity_poly.pdbx_seq_one_letter_code
_entity_poly.pdbx_strand_id
1 'polypeptide(L)'
;MDTTDQGSSTPSRQDSVQSSERVRVEIEYCTQCRWLLRAAWMAQELLMTFESELGEVALIPGAGGVFEVRVQGHTIWSRVQQGRFPEAKELKQLIRDRVAPNKNLGHSDRPISGDSTSE
;
A
#
# COMPACT_ATOMS: atom_id res chain seq x y z
N MET A 1 1.29 -29.72 -50.75
CA MET A 1 2.66 -29.51 -51.28
C MET A 1 2.63 -28.12 -51.89
N ASP A 2 3.03 -27.02 -51.28
CA ASP A 2 3.85 -26.68 -50.12
C ASP A 2 3.40 -25.26 -49.68
N THR A 3 3.10 -24.97 -48.41
CA THR A 3 4.02 -24.37 -47.41
C THR A 3 4.65 -23.06 -47.94
N THR A 4 4.35 -21.87 -47.41
CA THR A 4 5.00 -21.33 -46.19
C THR A 4 4.36 -20.02 -45.70
N ASP A 5 4.13 -20.01 -44.40
CA ASP A 5 3.69 -18.96 -43.47
C ASP A 5 4.79 -17.92 -43.19
N GLN A 6 4.51 -16.61 -43.31
CA GLN A 6 5.46 -15.54 -42.94
C GLN A 6 5.16 -15.03 -41.53
N GLY A 7 6.10 -15.31 -40.63
CA GLY A 7 6.06 -15.00 -39.21
C GLY A 7 5.81 -13.52 -38.89
N SER A 8 4.76 -13.29 -38.11
CA SER A 8 4.54 -12.06 -37.34
C SER A 8 5.25 -12.20 -35.99
N SER A 9 6.40 -11.55 -35.82
CA SER A 9 7.08 -11.45 -34.53
C SER A 9 6.34 -10.45 -33.63
N THR A 10 5.43 -10.96 -32.79
CA THR A 10 4.88 -10.25 -31.64
C THR A 10 6.01 -10.03 -30.61
N PRO A 11 6.23 -8.82 -30.08
CA PRO A 11 7.17 -8.65 -28.97
C PRO A 11 6.65 -9.42 -27.75
N SER A 12 7.45 -10.37 -27.29
CA SER A 12 7.21 -11.21 -26.13
C SER A 12 7.21 -10.36 -24.85
N ARG A 13 6.15 -10.47 -24.04
CA ARG A 13 6.06 -9.95 -22.65
C ARG A 13 7.02 -10.71 -21.73
N GLN A 14 8.32 -10.64 -22.01
CA GLN A 14 9.35 -11.27 -21.20
C GLN A 14 10.28 -10.20 -20.64
N ASP A 15 9.71 -9.30 -19.85
CA ASP A 15 10.46 -8.69 -18.76
C ASP A 15 10.48 -9.70 -17.63
N SER A 16 11.63 -10.34 -17.46
CA SER A 16 11.94 -11.20 -16.33
C SER A 16 11.92 -10.34 -15.05
N VAL A 17 10.74 -10.14 -14.47
CA VAL A 17 10.59 -9.53 -13.15
C VAL A 17 11.17 -10.52 -12.14
N GLN A 18 12.43 -10.28 -11.78
CA GLN A 18 13.12 -10.93 -10.68
C GLN A 18 12.19 -10.88 -9.46
N SER A 19 11.75 -12.06 -9.02
CA SER A 19 10.73 -12.24 -7.99
C SER A 19 11.33 -11.99 -6.61
N SER A 20 11.60 -10.72 -6.30
CA SER A 20 11.49 -10.28 -4.90
C SER A 20 10.02 -10.46 -4.53
N GLU A 21 9.74 -11.22 -3.47
CA GLU A 21 8.38 -11.54 -3.03
C GLU A 21 7.66 -10.25 -2.64
N ARG A 22 6.97 -9.65 -3.62
CA ARG A 22 6.34 -8.34 -3.44
C ARG A 22 5.25 -8.44 -2.39
N VAL A 23 5.23 -7.48 -1.47
CA VAL A 23 4.44 -7.56 -0.25
C VAL A 23 2.99 -7.15 -0.49
N ARG A 24 2.05 -7.90 0.09
CA ARG A 24 0.62 -7.55 0.13
C ARG A 24 0.33 -6.64 1.32
N VAL A 25 -0.36 -5.54 1.05
CA VAL A 25 -0.96 -4.65 2.05
C VAL A 25 -2.48 -4.72 1.93
N GLU A 26 -3.17 -4.67 3.06
CA GLU A 26 -4.63 -4.64 3.11
C GLU A 26 -5.10 -3.40 3.86
N ILE A 27 -6.14 -2.75 3.36
CA ILE A 27 -6.86 -1.67 4.04
C ILE A 27 -8.31 -2.12 4.19
N GLU A 28 -8.68 -2.54 5.39
CA GLU A 28 -10.07 -2.85 5.72
C GLU A 28 -10.79 -1.57 6.13
N TYR A 29 -11.94 -1.28 5.50
CA TYR A 29 -12.65 -0.02 5.71
C TYR A 29 -14.16 -0.22 5.88
N CYS A 30 -14.76 0.55 6.80
CA CYS A 30 -16.20 0.59 6.97
C CYS A 30 -16.90 1.20 5.74
N THR A 31 -17.69 0.37 5.05
CA THR A 31 -18.48 0.78 3.87
C THR A 31 -19.63 1.73 4.22
N GLN A 32 -20.33 1.45 5.33
CA GLN A 32 -21.45 2.25 5.84
C GLN A 32 -21.01 3.65 6.30
N CYS A 33 -19.72 3.80 6.66
CA CYS A 33 -19.14 5.04 7.14
C CYS A 33 -18.63 5.94 6.00
N ARG A 34 -18.77 5.51 4.73
CA ARG A 34 -18.32 6.25 3.53
C ARG A 34 -16.80 6.48 3.49
N TRP A 35 -16.00 5.57 4.04
CA TRP A 35 -14.54 5.74 4.10
C TRP A 35 -13.76 5.19 2.90
N LEU A 36 -14.46 4.72 1.85
CA LEU A 36 -13.82 4.21 0.62
C LEU A 36 -12.84 5.23 0.04
N LEU A 37 -13.21 6.51 -0.06
CA LEU A 37 -12.32 7.54 -0.64
C LEU A 37 -11.02 7.71 0.16
N ARG A 38 -11.10 7.64 1.50
CA ARG A 38 -9.92 7.71 2.36
C ARG A 38 -9.03 6.49 2.16
N ALA A 39 -9.62 5.29 2.15
CA ALA A 39 -8.90 4.05 1.93
C ALA A 39 -8.22 4.01 0.55
N ALA A 40 -8.92 4.43 -0.49
CA ALA A 40 -8.41 4.49 -1.86
C ALA A 40 -7.27 5.51 -2.03
N TRP A 41 -7.38 6.68 -1.39
CA TRP A 41 -6.29 7.66 -1.40
C TRP A 41 -5.04 7.11 -0.69
N MET A 42 -5.20 6.48 0.47
CA MET A 42 -4.07 5.84 1.17
C MET A 42 -3.44 4.74 0.32
N ALA A 43 -4.24 3.92 -0.36
CA ALA A 43 -3.70 2.90 -1.27
C ALA A 43 -2.84 3.51 -2.39
N GLN A 44 -3.29 4.61 -2.99
CA GLN A 44 -2.50 5.34 -4.02
C GLN A 44 -1.18 5.84 -3.45
N GLU A 45 -1.22 6.49 -2.28
CA GLU A 45 -0.01 6.99 -1.60
C GLU A 45 1.01 5.88 -1.34
N LEU A 46 0.55 4.69 -0.94
CA LEU A 46 1.40 3.53 -0.68
C LEU A 46 1.98 2.96 -1.97
N LEU A 47 1.14 2.76 -2.99
CA LEU A 47 1.59 2.22 -4.28
C LEU A 47 2.62 3.13 -4.94
N MET A 48 2.43 4.46 -4.90
CA MET A 48 3.40 5.42 -5.44
C MET A 48 4.71 5.47 -4.64
N THR A 49 4.67 5.17 -3.34
CA THR A 49 5.88 5.23 -2.49
C THR A 49 6.70 3.94 -2.60
N PHE A 50 6.03 2.79 -2.78
CA PHE A 50 6.63 1.46 -2.68
C PHE A 50 6.46 0.63 -3.96
N GLU A 51 6.57 1.26 -5.14
CA GLU A 51 6.31 0.64 -6.45
C GLU A 51 7.09 -0.66 -6.69
N SER A 52 8.33 -0.72 -6.19
CA SER A 52 9.21 -1.90 -6.30
C SER A 52 8.98 -2.95 -5.22
N GLU A 53 8.40 -2.57 -4.07
CA GLU A 53 8.30 -3.45 -2.90
C GLU A 53 6.91 -4.06 -2.71
N LEU A 54 5.85 -3.33 -3.05
CA LEU A 54 4.48 -3.82 -2.90
C LEU A 54 3.99 -4.55 -4.15
N GLY A 55 3.31 -5.67 -3.92
CA GLY A 55 2.71 -6.45 -4.99
C GLY A 55 1.30 -5.96 -5.28
N GLU A 56 0.59 -5.59 -4.21
CA GLU A 56 -0.77 -5.10 -4.23
C GLU A 56 -1.11 -4.35 -2.95
N VAL A 57 -2.11 -3.47 -3.04
CA VAL A 57 -2.84 -2.94 -1.89
C VAL A 57 -4.31 -3.32 -2.06
N ALA A 58 -4.81 -4.22 -1.24
CA ALA A 58 -6.19 -4.68 -1.29
C ALA A 58 -7.10 -3.78 -0.44
N LEU A 59 -8.17 -3.25 -1.04
CA LEU A 59 -9.24 -2.57 -0.31
C LEU A 59 -10.29 -3.61 0.11
N ILE A 60 -10.43 -3.84 1.41
CA ILE A 60 -11.33 -4.86 1.97
C ILE A 60 -12.57 -4.19 2.56
N PRO A 61 -13.78 -4.42 2.01
CA PRO A 61 -15.01 -3.92 2.61
C PRO A 61 -15.27 -4.52 4.00
N GLY A 62 -15.53 -3.66 4.97
CA GLY A 62 -15.89 -4.04 6.34
C GLY A 62 -17.06 -3.22 6.90
N ALA A 63 -17.32 -3.39 8.19
CA ALA A 63 -18.43 -2.77 8.94
C ALA A 63 -17.98 -2.28 10.32
N GLY A 64 -18.89 -1.70 11.11
CA GLY A 64 -18.63 -1.40 12.53
C GLY A 64 -17.58 -0.32 12.80
N GLY A 65 -17.38 0.63 11.86
CA GLY A 65 -16.39 1.69 12.04
C GLY A 65 -14.94 1.20 11.96
N VAL A 66 -14.70 0.04 11.32
CA VAL A 66 -13.35 -0.48 11.08
C VAL A 66 -12.55 0.41 10.13
N PHE A 67 -11.30 0.65 10.48
CA PHE A 67 -10.26 1.12 9.57
C PHE A 67 -8.95 0.50 10.04
N GLU A 68 -8.48 -0.54 9.36
CA GLU A 68 -7.28 -1.28 9.73
C GLU A 68 -6.35 -1.45 8.54
N VAL A 69 -5.05 -1.36 8.81
CA VAL A 69 -4.01 -1.60 7.80
C VAL A 69 -3.21 -2.82 8.21
N ARG A 70 -3.10 -3.80 7.31
CA ARG A 70 -2.34 -5.04 7.52
C ARG A 70 -1.23 -5.19 6.49
N VAL A 71 -0.09 -5.74 6.90
CA VAL A 71 1.03 -6.14 6.04
C VAL A 71 1.20 -7.64 6.17
N GLN A 72 1.06 -8.39 5.08
CA GLN A 72 1.06 -9.86 5.10
C GLN A 72 0.15 -10.44 6.20
N GLY A 73 -1.08 -9.92 6.31
CA GLY A 73 -2.05 -10.34 7.33
C GLY A 73 -1.82 -9.81 8.75
N HIS A 74 -0.71 -9.12 9.03
CA HIS A 74 -0.41 -8.59 10.37
C HIS A 74 -0.84 -7.13 10.48
N THR A 75 -1.71 -6.81 11.45
CA THR A 75 -2.16 -5.43 11.71
C THR A 75 -1.00 -4.54 12.14
N ILE A 76 -0.78 -3.48 11.38
CA ILE A 76 0.25 -2.46 11.66
C ILE A 76 -0.35 -1.16 12.19
N TRP A 77 -1.65 -0.95 11.95
CA TRP A 77 -2.38 0.25 12.38
C TRP A 77 -3.88 -0.06 12.49
N SER A 78 -4.54 0.43 13.55
CA SER A 78 -5.99 0.26 13.77
C SER A 78 -6.64 1.51 14.33
N ARG A 79 -7.74 1.95 13.72
CA ARG A 79 -8.50 3.12 14.17
C ARG A 79 -9.11 2.91 15.54
N VAL A 80 -9.54 1.69 15.85
CA VAL A 80 -10.12 1.37 17.17
C VAL A 80 -9.08 1.59 18.27
N GLN A 81 -7.81 1.24 18.00
CA GLN A 81 -6.71 1.44 18.95
C GLN A 81 -6.26 2.89 19.02
N GLN A 82 -6.25 3.61 17.90
CA GLN A 82 -5.69 4.97 17.81
C GLN A 82 -6.71 6.08 18.05
N GLY A 83 -8.00 5.80 17.95
CA GLY A 83 -9.07 6.80 18.12
C GLY A 83 -9.15 7.89 17.04
N ARG A 84 -8.26 7.87 16.05
CA ARG A 84 -8.18 8.82 14.92
C ARG A 84 -8.03 8.07 13.60
N PHE A 85 -7.85 8.78 12.48
CA PHE A 85 -7.37 8.18 11.24
C PHE A 85 -5.84 8.30 11.12
N PRO A 86 -5.19 7.45 10.31
CA PRO A 86 -3.77 7.60 10.08
C PRO A 86 -3.50 8.77 9.15
N GLU A 87 -2.30 9.32 9.27
CA GLU A 87 -1.71 10.16 8.21
C GLU A 87 -0.97 9.27 7.20
N ALA A 88 -0.89 9.69 5.94
CA ALA A 88 -0.16 8.91 4.93
C ALA A 88 1.32 8.70 5.33
N LYS A 89 1.93 9.73 5.91
CA LYS A 89 3.31 9.67 6.43
C LYS A 89 3.49 8.55 7.45
N GLU A 90 2.58 8.43 8.40
CA GLU A 90 2.59 7.39 9.44
C GLU A 90 2.55 5.98 8.82
N LEU A 91 1.63 5.75 7.88
CA LEU A 91 1.52 4.44 7.21
C LEU A 91 2.77 4.13 6.39
N LYS A 92 3.34 5.11 5.68
CA LYS A 92 4.59 4.94 4.93
C LYS A 92 5.73 4.53 5.86
N GLN A 93 5.88 5.18 7.01
CA GLN A 93 6.90 4.80 8.00
C GLN A 93 6.68 3.38 8.52
N LEU A 94 5.48 3.04 8.98
CA LEU A 94 5.15 1.71 9.53
C LEU A 94 5.35 0.56 8.53
N ILE A 95 5.07 0.81 7.25
CA ILE A 95 5.29 -0.16 6.16
C ILE A 95 6.78 -0.25 5.83
N ARG A 96 7.48 0.89 5.71
CA ARG A 96 8.92 0.92 5.44
C ARG A 96 9.72 0.13 6.47
N ASP A 97 9.41 0.30 7.75
CA ASP A 97 10.10 -0.40 8.84
C ASP A 97 9.95 -1.94 8.76
N ARG A 98 8.90 -2.43 8.09
CA ARG A 98 8.65 -3.87 7.91
C ARG A 98 9.12 -4.41 6.56
N VAL A 99 8.97 -3.63 5.50
CA VAL A 99 9.11 -4.09 4.11
C VAL A 99 10.43 -3.65 3.50
N ALA A 100 10.92 -2.46 3.84
CA ALA A 100 12.12 -1.90 3.26
C ALA A 100 12.88 -1.00 4.26
N PRO A 101 13.44 -1.54 5.34
CA PRO A 101 13.94 -0.75 6.48
C PRO A 101 14.98 0.32 6.10
N ASN A 102 15.73 0.07 5.02
CA ASN A 102 16.79 0.96 4.53
C ASN A 102 16.29 1.99 3.48
N LYS A 103 15.01 1.98 3.11
CA LYS A 103 14.44 2.92 2.13
C LYS A 103 14.26 4.29 2.76
N ASN A 104 14.82 5.32 2.11
CA ASN A 104 14.61 6.71 2.47
C ASN A 104 13.26 7.20 1.95
N LEU A 105 12.42 7.76 2.82
CA LEU A 105 11.09 8.29 2.48
C LEU A 105 11.06 9.83 2.33
N GLY A 106 12.23 10.47 2.28
CA GLY A 106 12.38 11.91 2.14
C GLY A 106 11.72 12.67 3.30
N HIS A 107 10.82 13.60 2.99
CA HIS A 107 10.09 14.37 4.02
C HIS A 107 9.25 13.50 4.95
N SER A 108 8.91 12.28 4.54
CA SER A 108 8.14 11.35 5.37
C SER A 108 8.98 10.67 6.45
N ASP A 109 10.32 10.75 6.46
CA ASP A 109 11.16 10.14 7.52
C ASP A 109 11.26 10.97 8.79
N ARG A 110 10.87 12.25 8.75
CA ARG A 110 10.88 13.10 9.95
C ARG A 110 9.92 12.50 10.99
N PRO A 111 10.22 12.53 12.29
CA PRO A 111 9.25 12.14 13.30
C PRO A 111 7.97 12.98 13.15
N ILE A 112 6.81 12.39 13.44
CA ILE A 112 5.55 13.14 13.54
C ILE A 112 5.66 13.92 14.85
N SER A 113 5.96 15.21 14.77
CA SER A 113 5.90 16.10 15.91
C SER A 113 4.46 16.16 16.38
N GLY A 114 4.17 15.55 17.54
CA GLY A 114 2.89 15.70 18.20
C GLY A 114 2.63 17.19 18.42
N ASP A 115 1.49 17.66 17.95
CA ASP A 115 1.07 19.05 18.06
C ASP A 115 1.05 19.43 19.55
N SER A 116 1.99 20.28 19.94
CA SER A 116 2.00 20.96 21.22
C SER A 116 0.79 21.88 21.26
N THR A 117 -0.16 21.54 22.12
CA THR A 117 -1.29 22.40 22.47
C THR A 117 -0.78 23.80 22.82
N SER A 118 -1.18 24.80 22.04
CA SER A 118 -1.03 26.21 22.37
C SER A 118 -2.37 26.91 22.13
N GLU A 119 -2.92 27.41 23.23
CA GLU A 119 -4.07 28.33 23.45
C GLU A 119 -5.50 27.89 23.10
#